data_AF-A0A0C9U7U2-F1
#
_entry.id   AF-A0A0C9U7U2-F1
#
_cell.length_a   1.000
_cell.length_b   1.000
_cell.length_c   1.000
_cell.angle_alpha   90.00
_cell.angle_beta   90.00
_cell.angle_gamma   90.00
#
_symmetry.space_group_name_H-M   'P 1'
#
loop_
_entity.id
_entity.type
_entity.pdbx_description
1 polymer ?
#
loop_
_entity_poly.entity_id
_entity_poly.type
_entity_poly.pdbx_seq_one_letter_code
_entity_poly.pdbx_strand_id
1 'polypeptide(L)'
;QYHRWQDEIVPQLIRPYMELLQLTKNGQDTIDGGFGEHVGCSCWQRGYNMCDIRLEETRLQYCKCQPAAVTLIKQGLFACSPIQPSIAFDIGLLE
;
A
#
# COMPACT_ATOMS: atom_id res chain seq x y z
N GLN A 1 -13.53 6.38 -10.82
CA GLN A 1 -12.85 5.61 -9.74
C GLN A 1 -13.28 6.05 -8.33
N TYR A 2 -13.99 7.17 -8.15
CA TYR A 2 -14.39 7.72 -6.85
C TYR A 2 -15.20 6.77 -5.96
N HIS A 3 -16.30 6.17 -6.48
CA HIS A 3 -17.11 5.22 -5.72
C HIS A 3 -16.29 4.07 -5.14
N ARG A 4 -15.38 3.51 -5.94
CA ARG A 4 -14.53 2.40 -5.49
C ARG A 4 -13.56 2.81 -4.38
N TRP A 5 -13.06 4.04 -4.41
CA TRP A 5 -12.30 4.59 -3.29
C TRP A 5 -13.18 4.67 -2.04
N GLN A 6 -14.35 5.29 -2.15
CA GLN A 6 -15.21 5.59 -1.01
C GLN A 6 -15.81 4.33 -0.37
N ASP A 7 -16.30 3.40 -1.18
CA ASP A 7 -17.11 2.27 -0.73
C ASP A 7 -16.28 1.01 -0.45
N GLU A 8 -15.18 0.81 -1.21
CA GLU A 8 -14.37 -0.41 -1.11
C GLU A 8 -13.00 -0.16 -0.46
N ILE A 9 -12.21 0.76 -1.01
CA ILE A 9 -10.78 0.84 -0.68
C ILE A 9 -10.52 1.60 0.61
N VAL A 10 -10.98 2.85 0.74
CA VAL A 10 -10.72 3.69 1.93
C VAL A 10 -11.11 2.98 3.23
N PRO A 11 -12.29 2.33 3.34
CA PRO A 11 -12.64 1.58 4.55
C PRO A 11 -11.62 0.49 4.93
N GLN A 12 -11.01 -0.16 3.93
CA GLN A 12 -9.98 -1.18 4.13
C GLN A 12 -8.61 -0.60 4.50
N LEU A 13 -8.33 0.67 4.17
CA LEU A 13 -7.05 1.32 4.48
C LEU A 13 -6.96 1.87 5.90
N ILE A 14 -8.10 2.14 6.56
CA ILE A 14 -8.13 2.79 7.88
C ILE A 14 -7.33 1.97 8.92
N ARG A 15 -7.62 0.67 9.05
CA ARG A 15 -6.92 -0.20 10.01
C ARG A 15 -5.41 -0.29 9.75
N PRO A 16 -4.94 -0.67 8.55
CA PRO A 16 -3.51 -0.77 8.30
C PRO A 16 -2.79 0.58 8.39
N TYR A 17 -3.47 1.69 8.10
CA TYR A 17 -2.91 3.03 8.32
C TYR A 17 -2.74 3.34 9.81
N MET A 18 -3.72 3.00 10.65
CA MET A 18 -3.60 3.19 12.11
C MET A 18 -2.50 2.30 12.70
N GLU A 19 -2.35 1.06 12.21
CA GLU A 19 -1.25 0.16 12.59
C GLU A 19 0.11 0.74 12.18
N LEU A 20 0.21 1.28 10.96
CA LEU A 20 1.40 1.97 10.46
C LEU A 20 1.79 3.15 11.36
N LEU A 21 0.83 4.00 11.73
CA LEU A 21 1.08 5.13 12.62
C LEU A 21 1.58 4.67 14.00
N GLN A 22 1.02 3.60 14.55
CA GLN A 22 1.50 3.05 15.82
C GLN A 22 2.94 2.54 15.71
N LEU A 23 3.27 1.85 14.62
CA LEU A 23 4.61 1.30 14.37
C LEU A 23 5.66 2.40 14.18
N THR A 24 5.31 3.48 13.51
CA THR A 24 6.20 4.61 13.20
C THR A 24 6.24 5.67 14.31
N LYS A 25 5.58 5.43 15.46
CA LYS A 25 5.36 6.45 16.51
C LYS A 25 4.82 7.77 15.94
N ASN A 26 3.77 7.68 15.12
CA ASN A 26 3.19 8.77 14.34
C ASN A 26 4.20 9.41 13.37
N GLY A 27 4.85 8.60 12.52
CA GLY A 27 5.73 9.09 11.45
C GLY A 27 7.14 9.51 11.88
N GLN A 28 7.53 9.29 13.13
CA GLN A 28 8.87 9.63 13.64
C GLN A 28 9.94 8.60 13.26
N ASP A 29 9.55 7.33 13.11
CA ASP A 29 10.44 6.23 12.74
C ASP A 29 10.14 5.75 11.31
N THR A 30 11.17 5.48 10.51
CA THR A 30 11.02 4.89 9.17
C THR A 30 10.78 3.39 9.25
N ILE A 31 9.86 2.86 8.43
CA ILE A 31 9.70 1.40 8.32
C ILE A 31 10.77 0.85 7.38
N ASP A 32 11.81 0.25 7.94
CA ASP A 32 12.75 -0.62 7.21
C ASP A 32 12.07 -1.96 6.90
N GLY A 33 11.14 -1.93 5.96
CA GLY A 33 10.39 -3.09 5.51
C GLY A 33 10.30 -3.08 4.01
N GLY A 34 11.28 -3.71 3.33
CA GLY A 34 11.17 -4.02 1.92
C GLY A 34 9.85 -4.76 1.63
N PHE A 35 9.45 -4.81 0.35
CA PHE A 35 8.11 -5.27 -0.05
C PHE A 35 7.80 -6.68 0.48
N GLY A 36 7.23 -6.74 1.68
CA GLY A 36 7.10 -7.96 2.46
C GLY A 36 6.28 -8.99 1.72
N GLU A 37 6.67 -10.25 1.88
CA GLU A 37 5.93 -11.39 1.36
C GLU A 37 4.44 -11.28 1.72
N HIS A 38 3.57 -11.77 0.84
CA HIS A 38 2.13 -11.88 1.08
C HIS A 38 1.88 -12.83 2.25
N VAL A 39 2.05 -12.34 3.49
CA VAL A 39 1.81 -13.14 4.69
C VAL A 39 0.31 -13.38 4.79
N GLY A 40 -0.09 -14.63 4.52
CA GLY A 40 -1.44 -15.13 4.82
C GLY A 40 -2.41 -15.25 3.64
N CYS A 41 -1.99 -15.01 2.38
CA CYS A 41 -2.81 -15.43 1.22
C CYS A 41 -2.09 -16.44 0.35
N SER A 42 -2.64 -17.65 0.25
CA SER A 42 -2.24 -18.68 -0.71
C SER A 42 -2.66 -18.36 -2.16
N CYS A 43 -3.30 -17.21 -2.36
CA CYS A 43 -3.82 -16.77 -3.64
C CYS A 43 -2.70 -16.15 -4.48
N TRP A 44 -1.93 -16.98 -5.17
CA TRP A 44 -0.88 -16.57 -6.11
C TRP A 44 -1.50 -15.96 -7.37
N GLN A 45 -1.72 -14.65 -7.41
CA GLN A 45 -2.24 -13.98 -8.61
C GLN A 45 -1.60 -12.61 -8.80
N ARG A 46 -0.98 -12.41 -9.98
CA ARG A 46 -0.71 -11.13 -10.66
C ARG A 46 0.03 -10.06 -9.86
N GLY A 47 1.34 -10.20 -9.77
CA GLY A 47 2.22 -9.07 -9.52
C GLY A 47 2.48 -8.25 -10.79
N TYR A 48 2.63 -6.95 -10.64
CA TYR A 48 3.02 -6.04 -11.71
C TYR A 48 4.02 -5.00 -11.18
N ASN A 49 4.72 -4.34 -12.09
CA ASN A 49 5.67 -3.30 -11.74
C ASN A 49 4.95 -1.97 -11.55
N MET A 50 5.32 -1.27 -10.50
CA MET A 50 4.83 0.06 -10.17
C MET A 50 6.03 0.95 -9.86
N CYS A 51 5.96 2.23 -10.20
CA CYS A 51 6.97 3.19 -9.78
C CYS A 51 6.61 3.79 -8.42
N ASP A 52 7.59 3.92 -7.54
CA ASP A 52 7.46 4.78 -6.37
C ASP A 52 7.78 6.25 -6.72
N ILE A 53 7.45 7.21 -5.85
CA ILE A 53 7.84 8.62 -5.97
C ILE A 53 9.37 8.82 -6.07
N ARG A 54 10.16 7.86 -5.56
CA ARG A 54 11.62 7.81 -5.77
C ARG A 54 12.05 7.39 -7.18
N LEU A 55 11.09 7.18 -8.09
CA LEU A 55 11.27 6.65 -9.45
C LEU A 55 11.93 5.25 -9.48
N GLU A 56 11.93 4.56 -8.35
CA GLU A 56 12.39 3.18 -8.26
C GLU A 56 11.24 2.25 -8.69
N GLU A 57 11.52 1.43 -9.71
CA GLU A 57 10.56 0.40 -10.14
C GLU A 57 10.53 -0.70 -9.08
N THR A 58 9.34 -0.93 -8.51
CA THR A 58 9.15 -2.05 -7.59
C THR A 58 8.01 -2.95 -8.02
N ARG A 59 8.23 -4.25 -7.86
CA ARG A 59 7.24 -5.28 -8.14
C ARG A 59 6.28 -5.44 -6.97
N LEU A 60 5.05 -4.98 -7.16
CA LEU A 60 3.97 -5.17 -6.20
C LEU A 60 3.22 -6.46 -6.51
N GLN A 61 3.13 -7.35 -5.53
CA GLN A 61 2.19 -8.46 -5.54
C GLN A 61 0.89 -7.98 -4.88
N TYR A 62 -0.26 -8.32 -5.45
CA TYR A 62 -1.56 -8.02 -4.86
C TYR A 62 -2.58 -9.07 -5.27
N CYS A 63 -3.67 -9.19 -4.54
CA CYS A 63 -4.73 -10.13 -4.89
C CYS A 63 -6.09 -9.53 -4.53
N LYS A 64 -7.18 -10.24 -4.82
CA LYS A 64 -8.51 -9.78 -4.39
C LYS A 64 -8.66 -9.76 -2.86
N CYS A 65 -7.92 -10.61 -2.15
CA CYS A 65 -7.95 -10.70 -0.69
C CYS A 65 -7.11 -9.59 -0.02
N GLN A 66 -6.10 -9.09 -0.72
CA GLN A 66 -5.24 -7.98 -0.32
C GLN A 66 -5.03 -7.07 -1.52
N PRO A 67 -5.93 -6.07 -1.70
CA PRO A 67 -5.82 -5.10 -2.77
C PRO A 67 -4.50 -4.35 -2.73
N ALA A 68 -4.00 -3.94 -3.90
CA ALA A 68 -2.72 -3.23 -4.05
C ALA A 68 -2.58 -2.04 -3.08
N ALA A 69 -3.62 -1.22 -2.96
CA ALA A 69 -3.63 -0.08 -2.04
C ALA A 69 -3.44 -0.48 -0.56
N VAL A 70 -4.01 -1.61 -0.13
CA VAL A 70 -3.86 -2.11 1.24
C VAL A 70 -2.42 -2.59 1.48
N THR A 71 -1.83 -3.29 0.51
CA THR A 71 -0.43 -3.75 0.60
C THR A 71 0.53 -2.57 0.68
N LEU A 72 0.28 -1.51 -0.10
CA LEU A 72 1.11 -0.31 -0.12
C LEU A 72 1.05 0.48 1.19
N ILE A 73 -0.14 0.65 1.79
CA ILE A 73 -0.26 1.37 3.07
C ILE A 73 0.58 0.72 4.16
N LYS A 74 0.61 -0.63 4.21
CA LYS A 74 1.42 -1.36 5.19
C LYS A 74 2.93 -1.12 5.05
N GLN A 75 3.35 -0.61 3.90
CA GLN A 75 4.73 -0.28 3.57
C GLN A 75 5.03 1.22 3.69
N GLY A 76 4.06 2.01 4.18
CA GLY A 76 4.21 3.46 4.25
C GLY A 76 3.95 4.16 2.92
N LEU A 77 3.31 3.49 1.95
CA LEU A 77 3.04 4.04 0.61
C LEU A 77 1.54 4.23 0.35
N PHE A 78 1.15 5.34 -0.24
CA PHE A 78 -0.21 5.65 -0.66
C PHE A 78 -0.37 5.48 -2.17
N ALA A 79 -1.26 4.59 -2.59
CA ALA A 79 -1.55 4.31 -3.99
C ALA A 79 -2.27 5.47 -4.70
N CYS A 80 -1.89 5.81 -5.93
CA CYS A 80 -2.62 6.81 -6.74
C CYS A 80 -3.91 6.27 -7.40
N SER A 81 -4.14 4.95 -7.34
CA SER A 81 -5.26 4.26 -7.96
C SER A 81 -5.71 3.05 -7.12
N PRO A 82 -7.02 2.77 -7.03
CA PRO A 82 -7.56 1.73 -6.17
C PRO A 82 -7.38 0.30 -6.72
N ILE A 83 -7.21 0.16 -8.04
CA ILE A 83 -7.21 -1.15 -8.72
C ILE A 83 -5.80 -1.59 -9.11
N GLN A 84 -5.09 -0.70 -9.81
CA GLN A 84 -3.75 -0.95 -10.30
C GLN A 84 -2.99 0.40 -10.30
N PRO A 85 -2.42 0.81 -9.15
CA PRO A 85 -1.58 1.99 -9.08
C PRO A 85 -0.34 1.81 -9.96
N SER A 86 -0.11 2.74 -10.88
CA SER A 86 1.16 2.86 -11.59
C SER A 86 2.19 3.63 -10.76
N ILE A 87 1.72 4.43 -9.80
CA ILE A 87 2.51 5.27 -8.91
C ILE A 87 1.99 5.15 -7.48
N ALA A 88 2.89 5.19 -6.50
CA ALA A 88 2.57 5.40 -5.09
C ALA A 88 3.44 6.50 -4.47
N PHE A 89 2.93 7.13 -3.42
CA PHE A 89 3.61 8.19 -2.67
C PHE A 89 4.01 7.72 -1.29
N ASP A 90 5.17 8.11 -0.81
CA ASP A 90 5.54 7.93 0.59
C ASP A 90 4.58 8.75 1.48
N ILE A 91 3.95 8.08 2.45
CA ILE A 91 2.99 8.68 3.37
C ILE A 91 3.67 9.73 4.25
N GLY A 92 4.94 9.54 4.60
CA GLY A 92 5.71 10.52 5.37
C GLY A 92 6.02 11.80 4.58
N LEU A 93 5.81 11.82 3.25
CA LEU A 93 5.87 13.05 2.44
C LEU A 93 4.52 13.78 2.35
N LEU A 94 3.43 13.21 2.88
CA LEU A 94 2.09 13.80 2.85
C LEU A 94 1.75 14.62 4.12
N GLU A 95 2.60 14.55 5.16
CA GLU A 95 2.52 15.36 6.38
C GLU A 95 3.37 16.64 6.27
#